data_AF-A0A2V9HW52-F1
#
_entry.id   AF-A0A2V9HW52-F1
#
_cell.length_a   1.000
_cell.length_b   1.000
_cell.length_c   1.000
_cell.angle_alpha   90.00
_cell.angle_beta   90.00
_cell.angle_gamma   90.00
#
_symmetry.space_group_name_H-M   'P 1'
#
loop_
_entity.id
_entity.type
_entity.pdbx_description
1 polymer ?
#
loop_
_entity_poly.entity_id
_entity_poly.type
_entity_poly.pdbx_seq_one_letter_code
_entity_poly.pdbx_strand_id
1 'polypeptide(L)'
;MIGEHGSDTKRCFERFLEKKQLEPLEWQGARIPVYRGWVPVRRQVGNGEVYLVGDAAAQVKVSTVGGIVTGFRGALGVSEALLQNGKSRELAALRRELRTHWLIRRALHHFEQKDYSQLVDLLDASTRQSLGEINRDESTRLLWNVVRRQPRLVLLGLRGLLMGKAESS
;
A
#
# COMPACT_ATOMS: atom_id res chain seq x y z
N MET A 1 -12.24 -6.84 7.15
CA MET A 1 -10.99 -6.77 7.95
C MET A 1 -9.85 -7.39 7.14
N ILE A 2 -8.60 -6.95 7.35
CA ILE A 2 -7.41 -7.53 6.68
C ILE A 2 -6.53 -8.16 7.76
N GLY A 3 -6.01 -9.35 7.52
CA GLY A 3 -5.06 -10.01 8.40
C GLY A 3 -4.33 -11.16 7.72
N GLU A 4 -3.31 -11.69 8.38
CA GLU A 4 -2.37 -12.66 7.79
C GLU A 4 -2.85 -14.11 7.94
N HIS A 5 -3.61 -14.39 9.01
CA HIS A 5 -4.20 -15.71 9.29
C HIS A 5 -5.72 -15.64 9.23
N GLY A 6 -6.34 -16.46 8.37
CA GLY A 6 -7.78 -16.38 8.09
C GLY A 6 -8.68 -16.60 9.31
N SER A 7 -8.36 -17.59 10.15
CA SER A 7 -9.11 -17.91 11.37
C SER A 7 -9.06 -16.78 12.40
N ASP A 8 -7.86 -16.25 12.67
CA ASP A 8 -7.69 -15.14 13.60
C ASP A 8 -8.30 -13.83 13.09
N THR A 9 -8.19 -13.59 11.79
CA THR A 9 -8.80 -12.41 11.15
C THR A 9 -10.32 -12.44 11.27
N LYS A 10 -10.93 -13.61 11.04
CA LYS A 10 -12.39 -13.80 11.17
C LYS A 10 -12.84 -13.53 12.60
N ARG A 11 -12.20 -14.16 13.59
CA ARG A 11 -12.51 -13.97 15.02
C ARG A 11 -12.38 -12.51 15.44
N CYS A 12 -11.33 -11.82 15.00
CA CYS A 12 -11.16 -10.40 15.32
C CYS A 12 -12.25 -9.53 14.69
N PHE A 13 -12.70 -9.86 13.48
CA PHE A 13 -13.76 -9.13 12.80
C PHE A 13 -15.13 -9.37 13.45
N GLU A 14 -15.44 -10.61 13.86
CA GLU A 14 -16.67 -10.95 14.60
C GLU A 14 -16.76 -10.15 15.91
N ARG A 15 -15.69 -10.13 16.73
CA ARG A 15 -15.64 -9.29 17.94
C ARG A 15 -15.83 -7.80 17.64
N PHE A 16 -15.34 -7.32 16.50
CA PHE A 16 -15.53 -5.92 16.10
C PHE A 16 -17.00 -5.64 15.77
N LEU A 17 -17.68 -6.56 15.06
CA LEU A 17 -19.11 -6.44 14.77
C LEU A 17 -19.94 -6.47 16.05
N GLU A 18 -19.67 -7.39 16.97
CA GLU A 18 -20.32 -7.46 18.29
C GLU A 18 -20.16 -6.14 19.07
N LYS A 19 -18.92 -5.64 19.18
CA LYS A 19 -18.62 -4.38 19.87
C LYS A 19 -19.34 -3.19 19.25
N LYS A 20 -19.60 -3.22 17.94
CA LYS A 20 -20.29 -2.16 17.19
C LYS A 20 -21.78 -2.40 17.01
N GLN A 21 -22.31 -3.53 17.50
CA GLN A 21 -23.71 -3.93 17.36
C GLN A 21 -24.15 -3.92 15.90
N LEU A 22 -23.30 -4.46 15.01
CA LEU A 22 -23.55 -4.53 13.58
C LEU A 22 -23.86 -5.96 13.15
N GLU A 23 -24.90 -6.12 12.35
CA GLU A 23 -25.21 -7.40 11.69
C GLU A 23 -24.69 -7.41 10.24
N PRO A 24 -23.94 -8.44 9.83
CA PRO A 24 -23.42 -8.54 8.48
C PRO A 24 -24.52 -8.98 7.50
N LEU A 25 -24.65 -8.28 6.38
CA LEU A 25 -25.55 -8.66 5.28
C LEU A 25 -24.96 -9.78 4.42
N GLU A 26 -23.64 -9.78 4.22
CA GLU A 26 -22.93 -10.76 3.40
C GLU A 26 -21.47 -10.90 3.89
N TRP A 27 -20.89 -12.07 3.64
CA TRP A 27 -19.50 -12.39 3.94
C TRP A 27 -18.68 -12.56 2.66
N GLN A 28 -17.64 -11.73 2.51
CA GLN A 28 -16.70 -11.82 1.39
C GLN A 28 -15.26 -11.84 1.92
N GLY A 29 -14.42 -12.65 1.27
CA GLY A 29 -13.02 -12.79 1.60
C GLY A 29 -12.19 -13.12 0.37
N ALA A 30 -10.98 -12.56 0.29
CA ALA A 30 -10.05 -12.80 -0.78
C ALA A 30 -8.62 -12.84 -0.23
N ARG A 31 -7.74 -13.58 -0.90
CA ARG A 31 -6.30 -13.48 -0.68
C ARG A 31 -5.77 -12.32 -1.51
N ILE A 32 -5.00 -11.45 -0.89
CA ILE A 32 -4.48 -10.25 -1.54
C ILE A 32 -2.95 -10.33 -1.50
N PRO A 33 -2.26 -10.18 -2.64
CA PRO A 33 -0.81 -10.26 -2.66
C PRO A 33 -0.20 -9.12 -1.86
N VAL A 34 0.78 -9.45 -1.02
CA VAL A 34 1.59 -8.46 -0.32
C VAL A 34 2.78 -8.13 -1.22
N TYR A 35 2.79 -6.91 -1.78
CA TYR A 35 3.95 -6.41 -2.50
C TYR A 35 5.18 -6.41 -1.57
N ARG A 36 6.21 -7.19 -1.93
CA ARG A 36 7.51 -7.24 -1.25
C ARG A 36 8.66 -6.70 -2.12
N GLY A 37 8.38 -6.50 -3.40
CA GLY A 37 9.35 -6.11 -4.41
C GLY A 37 8.70 -6.14 -5.79
N TRP A 38 9.37 -5.52 -6.77
CA TRP A 38 8.82 -5.44 -8.12
C TRP A 38 8.78 -6.82 -8.78
N VAL A 39 7.60 -7.26 -9.18
CA VAL A 39 7.43 -8.47 -10.00
C VAL A 39 7.60 -8.06 -11.46
N PRO A 40 8.54 -8.66 -12.21
CA PRO A 40 8.67 -8.41 -13.64
C PRO A 40 7.35 -8.69 -14.35
N VAL A 41 6.84 -7.70 -15.09
CA VAL A 41 5.57 -7.81 -15.82
C VAL A 41 5.71 -8.69 -17.05
N ARG A 42 6.90 -8.80 -17.67
CA ARG A 42 7.15 -9.67 -18.82
C ARG A 42 7.85 -10.95 -18.36
N ARG A 43 7.38 -12.10 -18.82
CA ARG A 43 8.02 -13.41 -18.62
C ARG A 43 8.01 -14.22 -19.91
N GLN A 44 9.10 -14.94 -20.15
CA GLN A 44 9.16 -15.96 -21.20
C GLN A 44 8.60 -17.27 -20.66
N VAL A 45 7.63 -17.86 -21.36
CA VAL A 45 7.05 -19.17 -21.04
C VAL A 45 7.07 -20.02 -22.31
N GLY A 46 8.00 -20.98 -22.35
CA GLY A 46 8.29 -21.73 -23.58
C GLY A 46 8.66 -20.77 -24.71
N ASN A 47 7.95 -20.87 -25.84
CA ASN A 47 8.15 -20.00 -27.01
C ASN A 47 7.28 -18.74 -26.99
N GLY A 48 6.48 -18.52 -25.94
CA GLY A 48 5.55 -17.38 -25.83
C GLY A 48 5.97 -16.35 -24.79
N GLU A 49 5.60 -15.10 -25.03
CA GLU A 49 5.71 -14.02 -24.05
C GLU A 49 4.42 -13.86 -23.26
N VAL A 50 4.54 -13.81 -21.93
CA VAL A 50 3.41 -13.61 -21.03
C VAL A 50 3.60 -12.30 -20.26
N TYR A 51 2.51 -11.53 -20.18
CA TYR A 51 2.48 -10.27 -19.45
C TYR A 51 1.56 -10.36 -18.22
N LEU A 52 2.09 -10.01 -17.05
CA LEU A 52 1.42 -10.02 -15.76
C LEU A 52 0.95 -8.62 -15.39
N VAL A 53 -0.29 -8.52 -14.91
CA VAL A 53 -0.94 -7.28 -14.46
C VAL A 53 -1.78 -7.54 -13.23
N GLY A 54 -2.15 -6.48 -12.49
CA GLY A 54 -2.95 -6.58 -11.28
C GLY A 54 -2.30 -7.45 -10.20
N ASP A 55 -3.12 -8.26 -9.54
CA ASP A 55 -2.70 -9.13 -8.44
C ASP A 55 -1.65 -10.15 -8.89
N ALA A 56 -1.71 -10.63 -10.14
CA ALA A 56 -0.71 -11.54 -10.70
C ALA A 56 0.71 -10.91 -10.77
N ALA A 57 0.78 -9.59 -10.90
CA ALA A 57 2.02 -8.82 -10.83
C ALA A 57 2.23 -8.15 -9.45
N ALA A 58 1.47 -8.54 -8.43
CA ALA A 58 1.48 -7.96 -7.09
C ALA A 58 1.27 -6.43 -7.09
N GLN A 59 0.49 -5.89 -8.03
CA GLN A 59 0.25 -4.45 -8.17
C GLN A 59 -0.81 -3.96 -7.17
N VAL A 60 -0.56 -4.17 -5.88
CA VAL A 60 -1.44 -3.79 -4.77
C VAL A 60 -0.72 -2.84 -3.84
N LYS A 61 -1.37 -1.72 -3.49
CA LYS A 61 -0.89 -0.78 -2.48
C LYS A 61 -0.99 -1.43 -1.10
N VAL A 62 0.12 -1.94 -0.57
CA VAL A 62 0.10 -2.68 0.70
C VAL A 62 -0.33 -1.88 1.92
N SER A 63 -0.36 -0.55 1.86
CA SER A 63 -0.83 0.29 2.98
C SER A 63 -2.34 0.55 2.96
N THR A 64 -3.02 0.37 1.82
CA THR A 64 -4.48 0.57 1.69
C THR A 64 -5.21 -0.66 1.19
N VAL A 65 -4.46 -1.68 0.77
CA VAL A 65 -4.98 -2.91 0.15
C VAL A 65 -5.74 -2.63 -1.16
N GLY A 66 -5.53 -1.45 -1.75
CA GLY A 66 -6.10 -1.09 -3.05
C GLY A 66 -5.31 -1.72 -4.20
N GLY A 67 -5.97 -2.57 -4.99
CA GLY A 67 -5.41 -3.23 -6.17
C GLY A 67 -6.05 -2.86 -7.51
N ILE A 68 -7.28 -2.33 -7.51
CA ILE A 68 -8.05 -2.09 -8.74
C ILE A 68 -7.37 -1.04 -9.64
N VAL A 69 -7.16 0.17 -9.11
CA VAL A 69 -6.56 1.28 -9.88
C VAL A 69 -5.13 0.95 -10.31
N THR A 70 -4.34 0.36 -9.41
CA THR A 70 -2.95 -0.02 -9.70
C THR A 70 -2.85 -1.18 -10.68
N GLY A 71 -3.82 -2.09 -10.68
CA GLY A 71 -3.93 -3.15 -11.69
C GLY A 71 -4.25 -2.61 -13.08
N PHE A 72 -5.20 -1.67 -13.19
CA PHE A 72 -5.48 -1.00 -14.47
C PHE A 72 -4.27 -0.21 -14.98
N ARG A 73 -3.57 0.50 -14.09
CA ARG A 73 -2.34 1.22 -14.45
C ARG A 73 -1.23 0.27 -14.90
N GLY A 74 -1.11 -0.90 -14.28
CA GLY A 74 -0.19 -1.93 -14.75
C GLY A 74 -0.55 -2.49 -16.11
N ALA A 75 -1.84 -2.69 -16.39
CA ALA A 75 -2.31 -3.08 -17.72
C ALA A 75 -2.00 -2.03 -18.78
N LEU A 76 -2.29 -0.75 -18.49
CA LEU A 76 -1.92 0.37 -19.36
C LEU A 76 -0.41 0.40 -19.64
N GLY A 77 0.41 0.26 -18.59
CA GLY A 77 1.85 0.26 -18.73
C GLY A 77 2.41 -0.94 -19.52
N VAL A 78 1.78 -2.11 -19.42
CA VAL A 78 2.09 -3.26 -20.28
C VAL A 78 1.73 -2.96 -21.73
N SER A 79 0.56 -2.37 -21.99
CA SER A 79 0.14 -1.98 -23.34
C SER A 79 1.11 -0.96 -23.96
N GLU A 80 1.58 0.04 -23.20
CA GLU A 80 2.63 0.97 -23.65
C GLU A 80 3.93 0.23 -24.00
N ALA A 81 4.38 -0.67 -23.12
CA ALA A 81 5.62 -1.41 -23.32
C ALA A 81 5.57 -2.30 -24.57
N LEU A 82 4.42 -2.91 -24.87
CA LEU A 82 4.21 -3.68 -26.09
C LEU A 82 4.33 -2.81 -27.35
N LEU A 83 3.78 -1.60 -27.31
CA LEU A 83 3.79 -0.68 -28.46
C LEU A 83 5.13 0.07 -28.64
N GLN A 84 5.91 0.24 -27.57
CA GLN A 84 7.10 1.10 -27.54
C GLN A 84 8.40 0.32 -27.26
N ASN A 85 8.50 -0.94 -27.71
CA ASN A 85 9.70 -1.79 -27.57
C ASN A 85 10.20 -1.88 -26.11
N GLY A 86 9.30 -2.13 -25.17
CA GLY A 86 9.60 -2.34 -23.76
C GLY A 86 9.67 -1.09 -22.90
N LYS A 87 9.46 0.11 -23.47
CA LYS A 87 9.44 1.37 -22.70
C LYS A 87 8.02 1.65 -22.20
N SER A 88 7.85 1.85 -20.89
CA SER A 88 6.62 2.38 -20.31
C SER A 88 6.93 3.34 -19.17
N ARG A 89 6.42 4.56 -19.29
CA ARG A 89 6.51 5.57 -18.22
C ARG A 89 5.57 5.19 -17.08
N GLU A 90 4.42 4.60 -17.40
CA GLU A 90 3.44 4.20 -16.42
C GLU A 90 3.96 3.07 -15.52
N LEU A 91 4.61 2.04 -16.06
CA LEU A 91 5.23 0.98 -15.24
C LEU A 91 6.30 1.54 -14.29
N ALA A 92 7.10 2.50 -14.75
CA ALA A 92 8.12 3.15 -13.92
C ALA A 92 7.49 4.02 -12.81
N ALA A 93 6.40 4.73 -13.10
CA ALA A 93 5.63 5.48 -12.10
C ALA A 93 4.99 4.55 -11.07
N LEU A 94 4.30 3.50 -11.54
CA LEU A 94 3.65 2.50 -10.70
C LEU A 94 4.66 1.79 -9.78
N ARG A 95 5.83 1.40 -10.30
CA ARG A 95 6.90 0.77 -9.50
C ARG A 95 7.36 1.69 -8.36
N ARG A 96 7.53 2.99 -8.61
CA ARG A 96 7.94 3.97 -7.59
C ARG A 96 6.86 4.10 -6.51
N GLU A 97 5.61 4.20 -6.92
CA GLU A 97 4.48 4.31 -6.00
C GLU A 97 4.33 3.08 -5.10
N LEU A 98 4.37 1.87 -5.66
CA LEU A 98 4.29 0.63 -4.88
C LEU A 98 5.47 0.49 -3.90
N ARG A 99 6.68 0.93 -4.28
CA ARG A 99 7.84 1.00 -3.37
C ARG A 99 7.60 1.96 -2.22
N THR A 100 7.03 3.14 -2.48
CA THR A 100 6.68 4.10 -1.42
C THR A 100 5.68 3.50 -0.44
N HIS A 101 4.61 2.87 -0.93
CA HIS A 101 3.63 2.21 -0.07
C HIS A 101 4.23 1.06 0.76
N TRP A 102 5.17 0.30 0.19
CA TRP A 102 5.90 -0.73 0.92
C TRP A 102 6.77 -0.16 2.04
N LEU A 103 7.49 0.93 1.78
CA LEU A 103 8.29 1.62 2.81
C LEU A 103 7.40 2.15 3.95
N ILE A 104 6.26 2.75 3.62
CA ILE A 104 5.29 3.22 4.62
C ILE A 104 4.79 2.06 5.46
N ARG A 105 4.37 0.95 4.84
CA ARG A 105 3.93 -0.24 5.58
C ARG A 105 5.04 -0.76 6.49
N ARG A 106 6.28 -0.84 6.02
CA ARG A 106 7.42 -1.30 6.83
C ARG A 106 7.69 -0.38 8.03
N ALA A 107 7.59 0.93 7.83
CA ALA A 107 7.74 1.91 8.90
C ALA A 107 6.66 1.74 9.98
N LEU A 108 5.40 1.62 9.56
CA LEU A 108 4.24 1.48 10.45
C LEU A 108 4.13 0.10 11.10
N HIS A 109 4.74 -0.93 10.52
CA HIS A 109 4.63 -2.31 11.01
C HIS A 109 5.06 -2.48 12.48
N HIS A 110 6.03 -1.68 12.93
CA HIS A 110 6.56 -1.73 14.29
C HIS A 110 5.95 -0.66 15.22
N PHE A 111 4.90 0.03 14.77
CA PHE A 111 4.26 1.04 15.59
C PHE A 111 3.42 0.35 16.67
N GLU A 112 3.63 0.75 17.91
CA GLU A 112 2.74 0.41 19.00
C GLU A 112 1.57 1.39 19.05
N GLN A 113 0.59 1.10 19.91
CA GLN A 113 -0.59 1.96 20.06
C GLN A 113 -0.24 3.41 20.41
N LYS A 114 0.82 3.62 21.21
CA LYS A 114 1.34 4.96 21.55
C LYS A 114 1.85 5.71 20.32
N ASP A 115 2.53 5.02 19.40
CA ASP A 115 3.10 5.61 18.19
C ASP A 115 1.98 5.95 17.19
N TYR A 116 0.92 5.14 17.14
CA TYR A 116 -0.29 5.45 16.39
C TYR A 116 -1.05 6.65 16.96
N SER A 117 -1.18 6.76 18.28
CA SER A 117 -1.76 7.95 18.92
C SER A 117 -0.96 9.20 18.57
N GLN A 118 0.37 9.16 18.73
CA GLN A 118 1.25 10.26 18.36
C GLN A 118 1.16 10.62 16.87
N LEU A 119 1.05 9.62 15.99
CA LEU A 119 0.84 9.84 14.56
C LEU A 119 -0.47 10.58 14.29
N VAL A 120 -1.57 10.19 14.93
CA VAL A 120 -2.88 10.83 14.76
C VAL A 120 -2.89 12.25 15.32
N ASP A 121 -2.23 12.47 16.45
CA ASP A 121 -2.11 13.80 17.09
C ASP A 121 -1.28 14.76 16.22
N LEU A 122 -0.22 14.25 15.57
CA LEU A 122 0.56 15.03 14.60
C LEU A 122 -0.21 15.32 13.30
N LEU A 123 -1.26 14.54 13.01
CA LEU A 123 -2.20 14.76 11.91
C LEU A 123 -3.42 15.61 12.35
N ASP A 124 -3.17 16.61 13.20
CA ASP A 124 -4.14 17.60 13.71
C ASP A 124 -4.96 18.30 12.60
N ALA A 125 -6.06 18.96 12.99
CA ALA A 125 -7.04 19.65 12.16
C ALA A 125 -6.43 20.50 11.03
N SER A 126 -5.34 21.23 11.29
CA SER A 126 -4.63 22.02 10.27
C SER A 126 -4.05 21.17 9.13
N THR A 127 -3.56 19.98 9.45
CA THR A 127 -3.03 19.00 8.49
C THR A 127 -4.17 18.29 7.77
N ARG A 128 -5.28 18.00 8.45
CA ARG A 128 -6.49 17.41 7.84
C ARG A 128 -7.15 18.32 6.81
N GLN A 129 -7.21 19.62 7.07
CA GLN A 129 -7.76 20.60 6.11
C GLN A 129 -6.94 20.62 4.82
N SER A 130 -5.61 20.58 4.93
CA SER A 130 -4.72 20.46 3.77
C SER A 130 -4.78 19.09 3.07
N LEU A 131 -5.09 18.01 3.79
CA LEU A 131 -5.28 16.68 3.21
C LEU A 131 -6.59 16.58 2.43
N GLY A 132 -7.62 17.35 2.81
CA GLY A 132 -8.91 17.40 2.12
C GLY A 132 -8.88 18.15 0.78
N GLU A 133 -7.94 19.08 0.61
CA GLU A 133 -7.78 19.88 -0.62
C GLU A 133 -7.05 19.13 -1.75
N ILE A 134 -6.39 18.02 -1.44
CA ILE A 134 -5.53 17.31 -2.41
C ILE A 134 -6.15 15.96 -2.77
N ASN A 135 -6.34 15.74 -4.07
CA ASN A 135 -6.93 14.52 -4.62
C ASN A 135 -6.14 13.27 -4.19
N ARG A 136 -6.84 12.24 -3.71
CA ARG A 136 -6.30 10.99 -3.17
C ARG A 136 -5.35 10.26 -4.13
N ASP A 137 -5.52 10.47 -5.43
CA ASP A 137 -4.67 9.88 -6.48
C ASP A 137 -3.32 10.58 -6.67
N GLU A 138 -3.11 11.79 -6.13
CA GLU A 138 -1.79 12.43 -6.04
C GLU A 138 -1.09 12.11 -4.70
N SER A 139 -1.18 10.85 -4.26
CA SER A 139 -0.74 10.42 -2.92
C SER A 139 0.74 10.72 -2.63
N THR A 140 1.58 10.80 -3.67
CA THR A 140 3.01 11.14 -3.57
C THR A 140 3.25 12.62 -3.29
N ARG A 141 2.43 13.54 -3.83
CA ARG A 141 2.45 14.97 -3.50
C ARG A 141 1.90 15.22 -2.10
N LEU A 142 0.88 14.46 -1.69
CA LEU A 142 0.38 14.44 -0.32
C LEU A 142 1.48 14.07 0.68
N LEU A 143 2.16 12.94 0.44
CA LEU A 143 3.28 12.50 1.28
C LEU A 143 4.40 13.54 1.32
N TRP A 144 4.77 14.14 0.19
CA TRP A 144 5.79 15.18 0.14
C TRP A 144 5.40 16.44 0.95
N ASN A 145 4.15 16.89 0.84
CA ASN A 145 3.66 18.05 1.58
C ASN A 145 3.56 17.79 3.09
N VAL A 146 3.14 16.59 3.47
CA VAL A 146 3.08 16.16 4.87
C VAL A 146 4.50 16.08 5.46
N VAL A 147 5.45 15.50 4.73
CA VAL A 147 6.87 15.45 5.10
C VAL A 147 7.47 16.86 5.24
N ARG A 148 7.16 17.78 4.30
CA ARG A 148 7.67 19.16 4.32
C ARG A 148 7.12 19.97 5.49
N ARG A 149 5.86 19.76 5.87
CA ARG A 149 5.19 20.53 6.94
C ARG A 149 5.44 19.96 8.33
N GLN A 150 5.66 18.66 8.43
CA GLN A 150 5.77 17.95 9.71
C GLN A 150 7.00 17.02 9.68
N PRO A 151 8.23 17.55 9.80
CA PRO A 151 9.46 16.74 9.78
C PRO A 151 9.52 15.71 10.93
N ARG A 152 8.74 15.93 12.01
CA ARG A 152 8.57 14.97 13.11
C ARG A 152 7.93 13.65 12.64
N LEU A 153 7.07 13.69 11.61
CA LEU A 153 6.51 12.47 11.00
C LEU A 153 7.58 11.65 10.28
N VAL A 154 8.57 12.31 9.68
CA VAL A 154 9.72 11.64 9.06
C VAL A 154 10.54 10.92 10.13
N LEU A 155 10.83 11.59 11.24
CA LEU A 155 11.55 11.01 12.38
C LEU A 155 10.81 9.80 12.98
N LEU A 156 9.49 9.89 13.15
CA LEU A 156 8.66 8.78 13.62
C LEU A 156 8.70 7.60 12.64
N GLY A 157 8.59 7.87 11.34
CA GLY A 157 8.70 6.85 10.29
C GLY A 157 10.09 6.21 10.20
N LEU A 158 11.16 7.02 10.33
CA LEU A 158 12.55 6.55 10.35
C LEU A 158 12.83 5.67 11.57
N ARG A 159 12.29 6.03 12.75
CA ARG A 159 12.38 5.21 13.96
C ARG A 159 11.77 3.82 13.73
N GLY A 160 10.58 3.75 13.14
CA GLY A 160 9.94 2.48 12.80
C GLY A 160 10.74 1.64 11.79
N LEU A 161 11.38 2.29 10.81
CA LEU A 161 12.26 1.61 9.85
C LEU A 161 13.55 1.06 10.47
N LEU A 162 14.16 1.81 11.40
CA LEU A 162 15.39 1.42 12.10
C LEU A 162 15.15 0.28 13.08
N MET A 163 14.04 0.31 13.82
CA MET A 163 13.64 -0.81 14.71
C MET A 163 13.43 -2.09 13.90
N GLY A 164 12.81 -2.01 12.72
CA GLY A 164 12.67 -3.14 11.80
C GLY A 164 13.95 -3.59 11.07
N LYS A 165 15.12 -3.03 11.39
CA LYS A 165 16.44 -3.48 10.88
C LYS A 165 17.28 -4.15 11.98
N ALA A 166 17.04 -3.81 13.25
CA ALA A 166 17.77 -4.36 14.39
C ALA A 166 17.44 -5.84 14.68
N GLU A 167 16.27 -6.32 14.25
CA GLU A 167 15.83 -7.71 14.46
C GLU A 167 16.13 -8.65 13.27
N SER A 168 16.69 -8.12 12.17
CA SER A 168 17.04 -8.94 10.99
C SER A 168 18.55 -9.16 10.83
N SER A 169 19.32 -9.04 11.92
CA SER A 169 20.77 -9.33 11.99
C SER A 169 21.05 -10.42 13.01
#